data_AF-A0A497ET12-F1
#
_entry.id   AF-A0A497ET12-F1
#
_cell.length_a   1.000
_cell.length_b   1.000
_cell.length_c   1.000
_cell.angle_alpha   90.00
_cell.angle_beta   90.00
_cell.angle_gamma   90.00
#
_symmetry.space_group_name_H-M   'P 1'
#
loop_
_entity.id
_entity.type
_entity.pdbx_description
1 polymer ?
#
loop_
_entity_poly.entity_id
_entity_poly.type
_entity_poly.pdbx_seq_one_letter_code
_entity_poly.pdbx_strand_id
1 'polypeptide(L)'
;FMAMCYEALNRYPNPNPPSYVNIEDALAKNQHASIRCVGVTFETRPDWAKESHADLMLRLGGTKVEVGVQTVYEDVLAGLKRGHSLKDSIEATRILKDCGFKVGYHIMPGLPGSSLERDLEMFRIIFQDPRFKPDYLKIYPTLVIKGTKLYEMWINGEYKPMTDEEAIELISEACKYIPRWVRISRIQRDVPVDIIEAGVKKSNLREIVEKRAEEKGFKCKCIRCREVGLLSIKGRLSEVKNVEIRSERYEASDGIEEFISAEDFEKDVLIGFIRLRIPSDKAHRVEVKDAAIIRELHVYGLQVPIGEKWDQAWQHRGWGVKLLKEAERIAREDYGFKKIVVLPGVGVREYFKANGYELLGKGPYMAKQL
;
A
#
# COMPACT_ATOMS: atom_id res chain seq x y z
N PHE A 1 -17.73 9.68 -12.98
CA PHE A 1 -16.62 10.22 -12.17
C PHE A 1 -15.26 9.85 -12.77
N MET A 2 -14.79 8.60 -12.67
CA MET A 2 -13.43 8.21 -13.10
C MET A 2 -13.06 8.61 -14.54
N ALA A 3 -13.98 8.47 -15.50
CA ALA A 3 -13.72 8.88 -16.88
C ALA A 3 -13.32 10.37 -17.00
N MET A 4 -13.95 11.24 -16.20
CA MET A 4 -13.63 12.67 -16.15
C MET A 4 -12.28 12.95 -15.49
N CYS A 5 -11.88 12.14 -14.50
CA CYS A 5 -10.55 12.25 -13.90
C CYS A 5 -9.46 11.96 -14.94
N TYR A 6 -9.60 10.91 -15.73
CA TYR A 6 -8.67 10.62 -16.83
C TYR A 6 -8.72 11.69 -17.92
N GLU A 7 -9.90 12.20 -18.28
CA GLU A 7 -10.02 13.27 -19.27
C GLU A 7 -9.33 14.55 -18.81
N ALA A 8 -9.41 14.90 -17.52
CA ALA A 8 -8.69 16.03 -16.97
C ALA A 8 -7.16 15.90 -17.18
N LEU A 9 -6.60 14.70 -16.97
CA LEU A 9 -5.19 14.43 -17.24
C LEU A 9 -4.86 14.47 -18.73
N ASN A 10 -5.74 13.93 -19.58
CA ASN A 10 -5.55 13.87 -21.03
C ASN A 10 -5.57 15.25 -21.69
N ARG A 11 -6.41 16.16 -21.19
CA ARG A 11 -6.64 17.47 -21.79
C ARG A 11 -5.75 18.58 -21.23
N TYR A 12 -5.12 18.38 -20.08
CA TYR A 12 -4.39 19.44 -19.38
C TYR A 12 -3.44 20.20 -20.33
N PRO A 13 -3.46 21.55 -20.32
CA PRO A 13 -4.16 22.45 -19.39
C PRO A 13 -5.58 22.90 -19.82
N ASN A 14 -6.19 22.26 -20.83
CA ASN A 14 -7.47 22.72 -21.39
C ASN A 14 -8.66 22.50 -20.42
N PRO A 15 -9.39 23.57 -20.01
CA PRO A 15 -10.34 23.50 -18.90
C PRO A 15 -11.74 22.97 -19.25
N ASN A 16 -12.11 22.92 -20.54
CA ASN A 16 -13.46 22.58 -20.97
C ASN A 16 -13.54 21.12 -21.43
N PRO A 17 -14.05 20.17 -20.62
CA PRO A 17 -14.25 18.80 -21.04
C PRO A 17 -15.55 18.63 -21.86
N PRO A 18 -15.69 17.53 -22.62
CA PRO A 18 -16.99 17.15 -23.18
C PRO A 18 -17.98 16.76 -22.07
N SER A 19 -19.28 16.78 -22.38
CA SER A 19 -20.35 16.41 -21.44
C SER A 19 -20.35 14.91 -21.08
N TYR A 20 -19.81 14.07 -21.96
CA TYR A 20 -19.69 12.64 -21.76
C TYR A 20 -18.31 12.14 -22.20
N VAL A 21 -17.75 11.23 -21.41
CA VAL A 21 -16.49 10.54 -21.69
C VAL A 21 -16.68 9.07 -21.41
N ASN A 22 -16.42 8.23 -22.41
CA ASN A 22 -16.31 6.79 -22.22
C ASN A 22 -15.01 6.46 -21.45
N ILE A 23 -15.11 5.60 -20.44
CA ILE A 23 -13.96 5.29 -19.57
C ILE A 23 -12.86 4.54 -20.32
N GLU A 24 -13.20 3.58 -21.16
CA GLU A 24 -12.22 2.80 -21.93
C GLU A 24 -11.40 3.70 -22.87
N ASP A 25 -12.06 4.64 -23.55
CA ASP A 25 -11.40 5.63 -24.41
C ASP A 25 -10.49 6.57 -23.61
N ALA A 26 -10.94 7.02 -22.44
CA ALA A 26 -10.17 7.91 -21.58
C ALA A 26 -8.89 7.23 -21.06
N LEU A 27 -8.98 5.96 -20.68
CA LEU A 27 -7.83 5.13 -20.30
C LEU A 27 -6.87 4.96 -21.48
N ALA A 28 -7.37 4.57 -22.66
CA ALA A 28 -6.54 4.39 -23.85
C ALA A 28 -5.78 5.67 -24.23
N LYS A 29 -6.44 6.84 -24.18
CA LYS A 29 -5.80 8.14 -24.40
C LYS A 29 -4.73 8.43 -23.34
N ASN A 30 -4.98 8.12 -22.07
CA ASN A 30 -4.07 8.45 -20.98
C ASN A 30 -2.73 7.71 -21.05
N GLN A 31 -2.70 6.54 -21.68
CA GLN A 31 -1.46 5.79 -21.91
C GLN A 31 -0.40 6.61 -22.66
N HIS A 32 -0.83 7.50 -23.55
CA HIS A 32 0.03 8.34 -24.38
C HIS A 32 -0.05 9.84 -24.06
N ALA A 33 -0.81 10.22 -23.04
CA ALA A 33 -0.94 11.62 -22.62
C ALA A 33 0.39 12.20 -22.09
N SER A 34 0.49 13.52 -22.11
CA SER A 34 1.59 14.27 -21.49
C SER A 34 1.58 14.13 -19.97
N ILE A 35 0.40 14.15 -19.34
CA ILE A 35 0.21 13.84 -17.93
C ILE A 35 -0.39 12.44 -17.79
N ARG A 36 0.43 11.52 -17.27
CA ARG A 36 0.11 10.10 -17.20
C ARG A 36 -0.35 9.69 -15.80
N CYS A 37 -1.44 8.94 -15.73
CA CYS A 37 -1.92 8.35 -14.49
C CYS A 37 -1.15 7.06 -14.18
N VAL A 38 -0.19 7.14 -13.27
CA VAL A 38 0.66 6.00 -12.89
C VAL A 38 0.01 5.06 -11.86
N GLY A 39 -1.14 5.45 -11.29
CA GLY A 39 -1.91 4.59 -10.39
C GLY A 39 -3.18 5.25 -9.86
N VAL A 40 -4.16 4.42 -9.51
CA VAL A 40 -5.41 4.83 -8.88
C VAL A 40 -5.57 4.04 -7.59
N THR A 41 -5.95 4.73 -6.52
CA THR A 41 -6.27 4.14 -5.23
C THR A 41 -7.76 4.26 -4.98
N PHE A 42 -8.42 3.14 -4.69
CA PHE A 42 -9.78 3.14 -4.17
C PHE A 42 -9.75 2.89 -2.66
N GLU A 43 -10.49 3.69 -1.90
CA GLU A 43 -10.75 3.42 -0.47
C GLU A 43 -12.15 2.82 -0.36
N THR A 44 -12.28 1.70 0.35
CA THR A 44 -13.56 0.98 0.44
C THR A 44 -13.73 0.27 1.78
N ARG A 45 -14.97 -0.14 2.06
CA ARG A 45 -15.26 -1.07 3.15
C ARG A 45 -14.97 -2.51 2.73
N PRO A 46 -14.60 -3.40 3.65
CA PRO A 46 -14.38 -4.82 3.34
C PRO A 46 -15.53 -5.51 2.59
N ASP A 47 -16.78 -5.23 2.97
CA ASP A 47 -17.96 -5.84 2.36
C ASP A 47 -18.22 -5.36 0.91
N TRP A 48 -17.57 -4.27 0.49
CA TRP A 48 -17.61 -3.69 -0.87
C TRP A 48 -16.32 -4.00 -1.66
N ALA A 49 -15.61 -5.06 -1.29
CA ALA A 49 -14.41 -5.55 -1.97
C ALA A 49 -14.53 -7.03 -2.37
N LYS A 50 -15.76 -7.44 -2.74
CA LYS A 50 -16.03 -8.75 -3.38
C LYS A 50 -15.55 -8.78 -4.84
N GLU A 51 -15.57 -9.95 -5.46
CA GLU A 51 -15.03 -10.19 -6.82
C GLU A 51 -15.57 -9.21 -7.87
N SER A 52 -16.89 -8.97 -7.89
CA SER A 52 -17.52 -8.00 -8.81
C SER A 52 -17.06 -6.56 -8.59
N HIS A 53 -16.77 -6.18 -7.35
CA HIS A 53 -16.24 -4.86 -7.01
C HIS A 53 -14.78 -4.74 -7.44
N ALA A 54 -13.99 -5.80 -7.25
CA ALA A 54 -12.61 -5.86 -7.74
C ALA A 54 -12.56 -5.73 -9.28
N ASP A 55 -13.44 -6.42 -10.00
CA ASP A 55 -13.57 -6.32 -11.45
C ASP A 55 -13.92 -4.89 -11.91
N LEU A 56 -14.84 -4.24 -11.20
CA LEU A 56 -15.17 -2.83 -11.46
C LEU A 56 -13.95 -1.93 -11.23
N MET A 57 -13.25 -2.08 -10.10
CA MET A 57 -12.05 -1.28 -9.80
C MET A 57 -10.96 -1.49 -10.85
N LEU A 58 -10.76 -2.72 -11.34
CA LEU A 58 -9.83 -3.03 -12.42
C LEU A 58 -10.23 -2.31 -13.72
N ARG A 59 -11.51 -2.38 -14.11
CA ARG A 59 -12.04 -1.68 -15.30
C ARG A 59 -11.85 -0.17 -15.22
N LEU A 60 -11.87 0.40 -14.01
CA LEU A 60 -11.66 1.82 -13.76
C LEU A 60 -10.18 2.22 -13.65
N GLY A 61 -9.23 1.30 -13.88
CA GLY A 61 -7.79 1.58 -13.84
C GLY A 61 -7.16 1.52 -12.43
N GLY A 62 -7.84 0.88 -11.48
CA GLY A 62 -7.36 0.68 -10.11
C GLY A 62 -6.05 -0.09 -10.04
N THR A 63 -5.15 0.34 -9.15
CA THR A 63 -3.88 -0.38 -8.88
C THR A 63 -3.61 -0.59 -7.40
N LYS A 64 -4.32 0.13 -6.51
CA LYS A 64 -4.28 -0.04 -5.07
C LYS A 64 -5.70 0.01 -4.50
N VAL A 65 -5.98 -0.79 -3.49
CA VAL A 65 -7.20 -0.69 -2.70
C VAL A 65 -6.83 -0.58 -1.23
N GLU A 66 -7.40 0.42 -0.56
CA GLU A 66 -7.28 0.59 0.88
C GLU A 66 -8.58 0.20 1.56
N VAL A 67 -8.49 -0.81 2.40
CA VAL A 67 -9.62 -1.47 3.05
C VAL A 67 -9.75 -0.92 4.47
N GLY A 68 -10.94 -0.44 4.78
CA GLY A 68 -11.30 0.08 6.09
C GLY A 68 -11.50 -0.99 7.17
N VAL A 69 -10.48 -1.80 7.46
CA VAL A 69 -10.51 -2.92 8.45
C VAL A 69 -10.78 -2.42 9.87
N GLN A 70 -10.17 -1.30 10.26
CA GLN A 70 -10.22 -0.68 11.60
C GLN A 70 -9.57 -1.53 12.70
N THR A 71 -10.05 -2.75 12.90
CA THR A 71 -9.58 -3.70 13.92
C THR A 71 -9.78 -5.15 13.46
N VAL A 72 -9.00 -6.07 14.05
CA VAL A 72 -9.12 -7.52 13.80
C VAL A 72 -10.10 -8.22 14.74
N TYR A 73 -10.77 -7.47 15.62
CA TYR A 73 -11.62 -8.01 16.66
C TYR A 73 -13.11 -7.87 16.32
N GLU A 74 -13.82 -9.00 16.21
CA GLU A 74 -15.24 -9.03 15.84
C GLU A 74 -16.14 -8.34 16.88
N ASP A 75 -15.84 -8.47 18.17
CA ASP A 75 -16.57 -7.82 19.27
C ASP A 75 -16.50 -6.29 19.18
N VAL A 76 -15.33 -5.75 18.82
CA VAL A 76 -15.12 -4.31 18.64
C VAL A 76 -15.86 -3.82 17.38
N LEU A 77 -15.80 -4.55 16.27
CA LEU A 77 -16.53 -4.21 15.04
C LEU A 77 -18.05 -4.20 15.25
N ALA A 78 -18.56 -5.20 15.98
CA ALA A 78 -19.98 -5.32 16.32
C ALA A 78 -20.42 -4.17 17.25
N GLY A 79 -19.64 -3.85 18.28
CA GLY A 79 -19.91 -2.73 19.19
C GLY A 79 -19.99 -1.38 18.46
N LEU A 80 -19.16 -1.18 17.43
CA LEU A 80 -19.14 0.02 16.60
C LEU A 80 -20.17 0.03 15.47
N LYS A 81 -20.93 -1.06 15.27
CA LYS A 81 -21.90 -1.22 14.19
C LYS A 81 -21.30 -0.90 12.81
N ARG A 82 -20.07 -1.37 12.55
CA ARG A 82 -19.28 -0.99 11.36
C ARG A 82 -19.82 -1.54 10.03
N GLY A 83 -20.80 -2.43 10.09
CA GLY A 83 -21.52 -2.97 8.92
C GLY A 83 -20.73 -4.02 8.12
N HIS A 84 -19.56 -4.43 8.59
CA HIS A 84 -18.76 -5.51 8.03
C HIS A 84 -18.18 -6.38 9.15
N SER A 85 -17.81 -7.61 8.81
CA SER A 85 -17.18 -8.59 9.71
C SER A 85 -15.67 -8.70 9.48
N LEU A 86 -14.98 -9.40 10.37
CA LEU A 86 -13.59 -9.80 10.14
C LEU A 86 -13.46 -10.70 8.90
N LYS A 87 -14.46 -11.58 8.69
CA LYS A 87 -14.52 -12.46 7.52
C LYS A 87 -14.53 -11.65 6.22
N ASP A 88 -15.25 -10.54 6.17
CA ASP A 88 -15.25 -9.65 5.00
C ASP A 88 -13.87 -9.07 4.74
N SER A 89 -13.13 -8.69 5.80
CA SER A 89 -11.75 -8.17 5.67
C SER A 89 -10.79 -9.21 5.13
N ILE A 90 -10.88 -10.45 5.63
CA ILE A 90 -10.04 -11.57 5.17
C ILE A 90 -10.35 -11.90 3.71
N GLU A 91 -11.63 -12.02 3.36
CA GLU A 91 -12.08 -12.33 2.01
C GLU A 91 -11.69 -11.24 1.01
N ALA A 92 -11.93 -9.96 1.35
CA ALA A 92 -11.53 -8.82 0.55
C ALA A 92 -10.02 -8.84 0.27
N THR A 93 -9.21 -9.12 1.28
CA THR A 93 -7.75 -9.15 1.14
C THR A 93 -7.32 -10.22 0.13
N ARG A 94 -7.86 -11.44 0.24
CA ARG A 94 -7.60 -12.52 -0.72
C ARG A 94 -7.96 -12.11 -2.14
N ILE A 95 -9.19 -11.67 -2.36
CA ILE A 95 -9.70 -11.28 -3.68
C ILE A 95 -8.81 -10.19 -4.29
N LEU A 96 -8.49 -9.17 -3.52
CA LEU A 96 -7.68 -8.04 -4.00
C LEU A 96 -6.25 -8.46 -4.33
N LYS A 97 -5.62 -9.30 -3.50
CA LYS A 97 -4.28 -9.85 -3.77
C LYS A 97 -4.28 -10.71 -5.03
N ASP A 98 -5.24 -11.62 -5.17
CA ASP A 98 -5.39 -12.49 -6.35
C ASP A 98 -5.70 -11.70 -7.63
N CYS A 99 -6.33 -10.53 -7.54
CA CYS A 99 -6.50 -9.62 -8.67
C CYS A 99 -5.24 -8.80 -9.01
N GLY A 100 -4.17 -8.90 -8.22
CA GLY A 100 -2.94 -8.17 -8.42
C GLY A 100 -2.90 -6.76 -7.82
N PHE A 101 -3.92 -6.34 -7.05
CA PHE A 101 -3.90 -5.04 -6.38
C PHE A 101 -2.83 -4.99 -5.29
N LYS A 102 -2.30 -3.79 -5.06
CA LYS A 102 -1.68 -3.43 -3.78
C LYS A 102 -2.78 -3.30 -2.73
N VAL A 103 -2.61 -3.91 -1.55
CA VAL A 103 -3.63 -3.90 -0.49
C VAL A 103 -3.13 -3.08 0.69
N GLY A 104 -3.85 -2.01 1.02
CA GLY A 104 -3.60 -1.22 2.22
C GLY A 104 -4.68 -1.41 3.26
N TYR A 105 -4.31 -1.39 4.54
CA TYR A 105 -5.28 -1.36 5.62
C TYR A 105 -5.33 0.03 6.25
N HIS A 106 -6.54 0.43 6.61
CA HIS A 106 -6.79 1.50 7.55
C HIS A 106 -7.14 0.88 8.89
N ILE A 107 -6.28 1.08 9.89
CA ILE A 107 -6.45 0.57 11.25
C ILE A 107 -6.56 1.73 12.24
N MET A 108 -7.36 1.50 13.27
CA MET A 108 -7.69 2.51 14.28
C MET A 108 -7.44 1.95 15.68
N PRO A 109 -6.29 2.27 16.29
CA PRO A 109 -6.09 2.04 17.72
C PRO A 109 -7.01 2.91 18.58
N GLY A 110 -7.30 2.46 19.79
CA GLY A 110 -8.10 3.18 20.78
C GLY A 110 -9.60 3.16 20.51
N LEU A 111 -10.10 2.20 19.75
CA LEU A 111 -11.54 2.07 19.54
C LEU A 111 -12.26 1.67 20.86
N PRO A 112 -13.50 2.12 21.09
CA PRO A 112 -14.35 1.60 22.18
C PRO A 112 -14.36 0.07 22.24
N GLY A 113 -14.14 -0.50 23.42
CA GLY A 113 -14.05 -1.94 23.63
C GLY A 113 -12.67 -2.55 23.34
N SER A 114 -11.70 -1.76 22.87
CA SER A 114 -10.28 -2.15 22.78
C SER A 114 -9.47 -1.69 24.00
N SER A 115 -8.22 -2.14 24.08
CA SER A 115 -7.21 -1.70 25.05
C SER A 115 -5.85 -1.56 24.35
N LEU A 116 -4.86 -0.94 25.01
CA LEU A 116 -3.52 -0.79 24.43
C LEU A 116 -2.87 -2.14 24.13
N GLU A 117 -3.09 -3.12 25.01
CA GLU A 117 -2.60 -4.49 24.84
C GLU A 117 -3.26 -5.16 23.64
N ARG A 118 -4.58 -5.02 23.50
CA ARG A 118 -5.32 -5.55 22.35
C ARG A 118 -4.89 -4.90 21.05
N ASP A 119 -4.66 -3.59 21.05
CA ASP A 119 -4.21 -2.87 19.86
C ASP A 119 -2.78 -3.26 19.46
N LEU A 120 -1.88 -3.45 20.43
CA LEU A 120 -0.52 -3.95 20.16
C LEU A 120 -0.57 -5.37 19.57
N GLU A 121 -1.41 -6.23 20.13
CA GLU A 121 -1.63 -7.58 19.63
C GLU A 121 -2.25 -7.58 18.23
N MET A 122 -3.15 -6.64 17.93
CA MET A 122 -3.69 -6.46 16.58
C MET A 122 -2.56 -6.20 15.56
N PHE A 123 -1.59 -5.34 15.89
CA PHE A 123 -0.43 -5.11 15.01
C PHE A 123 0.35 -6.41 14.77
N ARG A 124 0.54 -7.22 15.81
CA ARG A 124 1.20 -8.53 15.66
C ARG A 124 0.40 -9.46 14.75
N ILE A 125 -0.92 -9.56 14.97
CA ILE A 125 -1.83 -10.40 14.18
C ILE A 125 -1.80 -10.03 12.71
N ILE A 126 -1.98 -8.75 12.35
CA ILE A 126 -2.09 -8.35 10.93
C ILE A 126 -0.84 -8.68 10.10
N PHE A 127 0.34 -8.80 10.74
CA PHE A 127 1.60 -9.11 10.05
C PHE A 127 2.00 -10.58 10.13
N GLN A 128 1.56 -11.31 11.16
CA GLN A 128 1.94 -12.72 11.35
C GLN A 128 0.90 -13.69 10.78
N ASP A 129 -0.38 -13.36 10.89
CA ASP A 129 -1.46 -14.20 10.39
C ASP A 129 -1.56 -14.07 8.86
N PRO A 130 -1.42 -15.18 8.11
CA PRO A 130 -1.42 -15.17 6.65
C PRO A 130 -2.73 -14.64 6.06
N ARG A 131 -3.84 -14.63 6.80
CA ARG A 131 -5.13 -14.12 6.30
C ARG A 131 -5.13 -12.62 6.01
N PHE A 132 -4.19 -11.86 6.58
CA PHE A 132 -4.11 -10.41 6.46
C PHE A 132 -2.90 -9.96 5.61
N LYS A 133 -1.75 -9.74 6.24
CA LYS A 133 -0.48 -9.28 5.64
C LYS A 133 -0.65 -8.18 4.57
N PRO A 134 -1.12 -6.97 4.96
CA PRO A 134 -1.35 -5.86 4.05
C PRO A 134 -0.05 -5.16 3.63
N ASP A 135 0.10 -4.81 2.36
CA ASP A 135 1.31 -4.13 1.84
C ASP A 135 1.49 -2.72 2.40
N TYR A 136 0.37 -2.05 2.65
CA TYR A 136 0.31 -0.67 3.12
C TYR A 136 -0.47 -0.56 4.42
N LEU A 137 -0.10 0.40 5.27
CA LEU A 137 -0.81 0.68 6.52
C LEU A 137 -1.02 2.18 6.75
N LYS A 138 -2.26 2.55 7.07
CA LYS A 138 -2.64 3.85 7.63
C LYS A 138 -3.06 3.62 9.08
N ILE A 139 -2.32 4.23 10.01
CA ILE A 139 -2.53 4.09 11.45
C ILE A 139 -3.15 5.38 11.98
N TYR A 140 -4.45 5.37 12.25
CA TYR A 140 -5.17 6.55 12.77
C TYR A 140 -5.70 6.27 14.18
N PRO A 141 -4.99 6.72 15.24
CA PRO A 141 -5.55 6.70 16.58
C PRO A 141 -6.95 7.32 16.61
N THR A 142 -7.85 6.71 17.36
CA THR A 142 -9.25 7.10 17.40
C THR A 142 -9.42 8.48 18.02
N LEU A 143 -10.14 9.36 17.33
CA LEU A 143 -10.39 10.74 17.74
C LEU A 143 -11.87 10.94 18.08
N VAL A 144 -12.14 11.74 19.10
CA VAL A 144 -13.49 12.18 19.46
C VAL A 144 -13.79 13.47 18.73
N ILE A 145 -14.80 13.43 17.87
CA ILE A 145 -15.26 14.58 17.06
C ILE A 145 -16.73 14.86 17.42
N LYS A 146 -17.05 16.13 17.64
CA LYS A 146 -18.42 16.57 17.97
C LYS A 146 -19.44 16.09 16.93
N GLY A 147 -20.62 15.69 17.38
CA GLY A 147 -21.69 15.18 16.52
C GLY A 147 -21.54 13.72 16.10
N THR A 148 -20.58 12.99 16.67
CA THR A 148 -20.43 11.54 16.47
C THR A 148 -20.97 10.75 17.66
N LYS A 149 -21.34 9.48 17.44
CA LYS A 149 -21.73 8.59 18.54
C LYS A 149 -20.64 8.45 19.61
N LEU A 150 -19.37 8.50 19.17
CA LEU A 150 -18.21 8.43 20.06
C LEU A 150 -18.12 9.65 20.99
N TYR A 151 -18.54 10.83 20.54
CA TYR A 151 -18.62 12.03 21.37
C TYR A 151 -19.66 11.88 22.48
N GLU A 152 -20.83 11.32 22.19
CA GLU A 152 -21.84 11.02 23.22
C GLU A 152 -21.29 10.06 24.28
N MET A 153 -20.63 8.97 23.86
CA MET A 153 -20.01 8.00 24.77
C MET A 153 -18.94 8.67 25.65
N TRP A 154 -18.15 9.57 25.09
CA TRP A 154 -17.12 10.30 25.83
C TRP A 154 -17.72 11.23 26.90
N ILE A 155 -18.72 12.04 26.53
CA ILE A 155 -19.40 12.96 27.47
C ILE A 155 -20.10 12.20 28.59
N ASN A 156 -20.65 11.01 28.32
CA ASN A 156 -21.28 10.16 29.32
C ASN A 156 -20.29 9.37 30.21
N GLY A 157 -18.98 9.47 29.95
CA GLY A 157 -17.95 8.70 30.68
C GLY A 157 -17.86 7.22 30.28
N GLU A 158 -18.54 6.81 29.20
CA GLU A 158 -18.56 5.44 28.68
C GLU A 158 -17.33 5.12 27.80
N TYR A 159 -16.58 6.14 27.37
CA TYR A 159 -15.39 5.99 26.54
C TYR A 159 -14.27 6.94 26.99
N LYS A 160 -13.09 6.36 27.22
CA LYS A 160 -11.85 7.11 27.48
C LYS A 160 -10.98 7.13 26.23
N PRO A 161 -10.75 8.29 25.59
CA PRO A 161 -9.91 8.39 24.41
C PRO A 161 -8.43 8.19 24.73
N MET A 162 -7.71 7.65 23.76
CA MET A 162 -6.25 7.49 23.80
C MET A 162 -5.55 8.85 23.86
N THR A 163 -4.62 9.00 24.79
CA THR A 163 -3.75 10.19 24.91
C THR A 163 -2.63 10.18 23.86
N ASP A 164 -1.98 11.33 23.67
CA ASP A 164 -0.80 11.40 22.79
C ASP A 164 0.31 10.44 23.24
N GLU A 165 0.57 10.34 24.55
CA GLU A 165 1.63 9.50 25.10
C GLU A 165 1.33 8.00 24.91
N GLU A 166 0.09 7.58 25.17
CA GLU A 166 -0.35 6.20 24.92
C GLU A 166 -0.23 5.83 23.43
N ALA A 167 -0.58 6.76 22.52
CA ALA A 167 -0.43 6.54 21.09
C ALA A 167 1.04 6.44 20.65
N ILE A 168 1.92 7.30 21.20
CA ILE A 168 3.36 7.25 20.94
C ILE A 168 3.93 5.91 21.41
N GLU A 169 3.56 5.50 22.63
CA GLU A 169 4.05 4.28 23.26
C GLU A 169 3.60 3.05 22.47
N LEU A 170 2.31 2.95 22.17
CA LEU A 170 1.74 1.86 21.39
C LEU A 170 2.37 1.73 19.99
N ILE A 171 2.42 2.83 19.23
CA ILE A 171 2.88 2.77 17.83
C ILE A 171 4.40 2.57 17.78
N SER A 172 5.16 3.12 18.73
CA SER A 172 6.59 2.82 18.82
C SER A 172 6.81 1.34 19.11
N GLU A 173 6.10 0.72 20.06
CA GLU A 173 6.16 -0.72 20.31
C GLU A 173 5.77 -1.55 19.07
N ALA A 174 4.73 -1.13 18.35
CA ALA A 174 4.28 -1.80 17.14
C ALA A 174 5.36 -1.89 16.05
N CYS A 175 6.31 -0.93 16.00
CA CYS A 175 7.40 -0.95 15.03
C CYS A 175 8.26 -2.22 15.07
N LYS A 176 8.30 -2.95 16.19
CA LYS A 176 9.01 -4.25 16.32
C LYS A 176 8.45 -5.33 15.39
N TYR A 177 7.15 -5.27 15.11
CA TYR A 177 6.44 -6.28 14.34
C TYR A 177 6.33 -5.95 12.85
N ILE A 178 6.65 -4.71 12.45
CA ILE A 178 6.43 -4.23 11.09
C ILE A 178 7.47 -4.87 10.15
N PRO A 179 7.04 -5.74 9.21
CA PRO A 179 7.94 -6.40 8.30
C PRO A 179 8.58 -5.44 7.28
N ARG A 180 9.66 -5.89 6.65
CA ARG A 180 10.37 -5.11 5.62
C ARG A 180 9.50 -4.81 4.41
N TRP A 181 8.58 -5.70 4.06
CA TRP A 181 7.70 -5.57 2.89
C TRP A 181 6.51 -4.61 3.10
N VAL A 182 6.30 -4.09 4.32
CA VAL A 182 5.19 -3.17 4.63
C VAL A 182 5.60 -1.71 4.46
N ARG A 183 4.71 -0.90 3.90
CA ARG A 183 4.83 0.57 3.88
C ARG A 183 3.79 1.22 4.79
N ILE A 184 4.24 1.82 5.88
CA ILE A 184 3.35 2.70 6.68
C ILE A 184 3.19 4.01 5.91
N SER A 185 2.04 4.18 5.26
CA SER A 185 1.69 5.38 4.51
C SER A 185 1.61 6.58 5.43
N ARG A 186 0.98 6.40 6.60
CA ARG A 186 0.59 7.51 7.46
C ARG A 186 0.38 7.08 8.91
N ILE A 187 0.75 7.97 9.82
CA ILE A 187 0.50 7.87 11.27
C ILE A 187 -0.20 9.18 11.60
N GLN A 188 -1.46 9.12 12.05
CA GLN A 188 -2.42 10.23 12.23
C GLN A 188 -3.17 10.68 10.95
N ARG A 189 -4.36 11.26 11.11
CA ARG A 189 -5.21 11.81 10.02
C ARG A 189 -5.01 13.33 9.91
N ASP A 190 -5.24 13.91 8.73
CA ASP A 190 -5.39 15.38 8.57
C ASP A 190 -6.78 15.79 9.07
N VAL A 191 -6.93 15.89 10.38
CA VAL A 191 -8.12 16.46 11.02
C VAL A 191 -7.70 17.77 11.66
N PRO A 192 -8.34 18.90 11.34
CA PRO A 192 -8.08 20.17 12.01
C PRO A 192 -8.20 20.01 13.53
N VAL A 193 -7.21 20.51 14.28
CA VAL A 193 -7.12 20.27 15.74
C VAL A 193 -8.31 20.89 16.49
N ASP A 194 -8.85 21.99 15.96
CA ASP A 194 -10.01 22.71 16.47
C ASP A 194 -11.30 21.88 16.47
N ILE A 195 -11.41 20.85 15.62
CA ILE A 195 -12.57 19.95 15.62
C ILE A 195 -12.35 18.66 16.45
N ILE A 196 -11.15 18.51 17.05
CA ILE A 196 -10.82 17.37 17.92
C ILE A 196 -11.15 17.74 19.37
N GLU A 197 -12.27 17.21 19.84
CA GLU A 197 -12.73 17.39 21.22
C GLU A 197 -11.78 16.66 22.19
N ALA A 198 -11.47 15.39 21.90
CA ALA A 198 -10.55 14.57 22.69
C ALA A 198 -9.83 13.50 21.85
N GLY A 199 -8.71 12.98 22.36
CA GLY A 199 -7.81 12.07 21.66
C GLY A 199 -6.46 12.72 21.32
N VAL A 200 -5.73 12.09 20.41
CA VAL A 200 -4.41 12.55 19.94
C VAL A 200 -4.54 13.91 19.23
N LYS A 201 -3.73 14.89 19.64
CA LYS A 201 -3.73 16.26 19.07
C LYS A 201 -2.38 16.64 18.45
N LYS A 202 -1.31 15.88 18.70
CA LYS A 202 0.01 16.16 18.10
C LYS A 202 -0.01 16.00 16.58
N SER A 203 0.54 17.00 15.88
CA SER A 203 0.60 17.05 14.42
C SER A 203 1.86 16.42 13.80
N ASN A 204 2.85 16.03 14.61
CA ASN A 204 4.09 15.38 14.16
C ASN A 204 4.27 13.98 14.78
N LEU A 205 3.17 13.23 14.98
CA LEU A 205 3.19 11.95 15.71
C LEU A 205 4.20 10.96 15.14
N ARG A 206 4.35 10.91 13.80
CA ARG A 206 5.34 10.04 13.15
C ARG A 206 6.77 10.27 13.65
N GLU A 207 7.20 11.53 13.71
CA GLU A 207 8.57 11.89 14.10
C GLU A 207 8.83 11.48 15.55
N ILE A 208 7.85 11.73 16.42
CA ILE A 208 7.95 11.39 17.84
C ILE A 208 7.96 9.87 18.04
N VAL A 209 7.13 9.13 17.32
CA VAL A 209 7.12 7.66 17.33
C VAL A 209 8.45 7.09 16.84
N GLU A 210 9.01 7.63 15.75
CA GLU A 210 10.31 7.19 15.22
C GLU A 210 11.43 7.42 16.25
N LYS A 211 11.45 8.60 16.90
CA LYS A 211 12.40 8.91 17.96
C LYS A 211 12.23 8.00 19.18
N ARG A 212 10.99 7.77 19.63
CA ARG A 212 10.69 6.89 20.77
C ARG A 212 11.13 5.45 20.50
N ALA A 213 10.90 4.95 19.29
CA ALA A 213 11.37 3.63 18.88
C ALA A 213 12.91 3.54 18.97
N GLU A 214 13.62 4.55 18.47
CA GLU A 214 15.09 4.63 18.53
C GLU A 214 15.59 4.68 19.99
N GLU A 215 14.95 5.47 20.87
CA GLU A 215 15.27 5.54 22.31
C GLU A 215 15.10 4.18 23.02
N LYS A 216 14.18 3.35 22.55
CA LYS A 216 13.97 1.98 23.05
C LYS A 216 14.88 0.93 22.41
N GLY A 217 15.81 1.35 21.55
CA GLY A 217 16.83 0.48 20.97
C GLY A 217 16.40 -0.29 19.73
N PHE A 218 15.31 0.08 19.05
CA PHE A 218 14.92 -0.57 17.80
C PHE A 218 14.56 0.44 16.70
N LYS A 219 14.84 0.07 15.45
CA LYS A 219 14.54 0.88 14.27
C LYS A 219 13.36 0.28 13.52
N CYS A 220 12.44 1.13 13.06
CA CYS A 220 11.35 0.70 12.19
C CYS A 220 11.91 0.25 10.83
N LYS A 221 11.62 -1.00 10.44
CA LYS A 221 12.12 -1.61 9.20
C LYS A 221 11.15 -1.49 8.03
N CYS A 222 10.09 -0.69 8.14
CA CYS A 222 9.14 -0.52 7.05
C CYS A 222 9.79 0.15 5.83
N ILE A 223 9.21 -0.03 4.64
CA ILE A 223 9.67 0.54 3.37
C ILE A 223 9.94 2.04 3.48
N ARG A 224 9.02 2.80 4.09
CA ARG A 224 9.12 4.27 4.20
C ARG A 224 10.32 4.72 5.04
N CYS A 225 10.73 3.93 6.03
CA CYS A 225 11.86 4.25 6.89
C CYS A 225 13.21 3.95 6.22
N ARG A 226 13.21 3.15 5.15
CA ARG A 226 14.40 2.69 4.44
C ARG A 226 14.54 3.28 3.03
N GLU A 227 13.48 3.83 2.44
CA GLU A 227 13.52 4.34 1.07
C GLU A 227 14.57 5.47 0.91
N VAL A 228 15.47 5.27 -0.06
CA VAL A 228 16.61 6.15 -0.33
C VAL A 228 16.23 7.62 -0.50
N GLY A 229 15.09 7.90 -1.15
CA GLY A 229 14.61 9.27 -1.36
C GLY A 229 14.31 10.01 -0.05
N LEU A 230 13.59 9.38 0.88
CA LEU A 230 13.28 10.01 2.17
C LEU A 230 14.50 10.09 3.08
N LEU A 231 15.37 9.08 3.06
CA LEU A 231 16.64 9.14 3.79
C LEU A 231 17.50 10.32 3.32
N SER A 232 17.54 10.57 2.01
CA SER A 232 18.24 11.71 1.42
C SER A 232 17.65 13.04 1.90
N ILE A 233 16.33 13.21 1.80
CA ILE A 233 15.63 14.45 2.22
C ILE A 233 15.83 14.73 3.71
N LYS A 234 15.87 13.68 4.55
CA LYS A 234 16.10 13.81 5.99
C LYS A 234 17.58 14.02 6.38
N GLY A 235 18.51 14.05 5.42
CA GLY A 235 19.95 14.12 5.71
C GLY A 235 20.48 12.87 6.44
N ARG A 236 19.78 11.74 6.32
CA ARG A 236 20.10 10.46 6.97
C ARG A 236 20.69 9.43 6.00
N LEU A 237 20.86 9.80 4.74
CA LEU A 237 21.41 8.91 3.72
C LEU A 237 22.93 8.79 3.89
N SER A 238 23.37 7.60 4.29
CA SER A 238 24.76 7.19 4.17
C SER A 238 25.10 6.81 2.72
N GLU A 239 26.39 6.89 2.37
CA GLU A 239 26.89 6.43 1.07
C GLU A 239 26.43 4.99 0.76
N VAL A 240 25.79 4.76 -0.39
CA VAL A 240 25.29 3.43 -0.80
C VAL A 240 26.38 2.71 -1.61
N LYS A 241 26.84 1.55 -1.14
CA LYS A 241 27.95 0.82 -1.79
C LYS A 241 27.57 -0.59 -2.23
N ASN A 242 26.86 -1.33 -1.38
CA ASN A 242 26.67 -2.77 -1.54
C ASN A 242 25.20 -3.09 -1.78
N VAL A 243 24.70 -2.72 -2.97
CA VAL A 243 23.29 -3.00 -3.32
C VAL A 243 23.14 -4.43 -3.84
N GLU A 244 22.37 -5.23 -3.10
CA GLU A 244 22.02 -6.60 -3.45
C GLU A 244 20.53 -6.73 -3.73
N ILE A 245 20.15 -7.73 -4.53
CA ILE A 245 18.76 -8.14 -4.70
C ILE A 245 18.53 -9.37 -3.84
N ARG A 246 17.54 -9.32 -2.93
CA ARG A 246 17.11 -10.47 -2.12
C ARG A 246 15.59 -10.61 -2.20
N SER A 247 15.11 -11.85 -2.07
CA SER A 247 13.68 -12.15 -1.95
C SER A 247 13.30 -12.54 -0.53
N GLU A 248 12.21 -11.99 -0.02
CA GLU A 248 11.57 -12.41 1.23
C GLU A 248 10.22 -13.06 0.91
N ARG A 249 10.16 -14.39 1.03
CA ARG A 249 8.96 -15.20 0.81
C ARG A 249 8.05 -15.20 2.04
N TYR A 250 6.75 -15.01 1.84
CA TYR A 250 5.75 -15.19 2.90
C TYR A 250 4.39 -15.63 2.36
N GLU A 251 3.69 -16.48 3.12
CA GLU A 251 2.31 -16.87 2.81
C GLU A 251 1.34 -15.74 3.14
N ALA A 252 0.45 -15.42 2.20
CA ALA A 252 -0.62 -14.46 2.42
C ALA A 252 -1.86 -14.80 1.57
N SER A 253 -3.00 -14.88 2.27
CA SER A 253 -4.33 -15.05 1.71
C SER A 253 -4.41 -16.22 0.73
N ASP A 254 -4.10 -17.42 1.23
CA ASP A 254 -4.09 -18.68 0.48
C ASP A 254 -3.11 -18.72 -0.72
N GLY A 255 -2.24 -17.73 -0.86
CA GLY A 255 -1.20 -17.67 -1.89
C GLY A 255 0.16 -17.35 -1.29
N ILE A 256 1.15 -17.16 -2.16
CA ILE A 256 2.54 -16.85 -1.76
C ILE A 256 2.90 -15.47 -2.29
N GLU A 257 3.56 -14.68 -1.46
CA GLU A 257 4.16 -13.41 -1.83
C GLU A 257 5.69 -13.55 -1.78
N GLU A 258 6.34 -12.97 -2.77
CA GLU A 258 7.79 -12.76 -2.84
C GLU A 258 8.02 -11.25 -2.88
N PHE A 259 8.55 -10.70 -1.79
CA PHE A 259 9.01 -9.33 -1.75
C PHE A 259 10.48 -9.28 -2.15
N ILE A 260 10.72 -8.93 -3.42
CA ILE A 260 12.06 -8.87 -4.00
C ILE A 260 12.52 -7.43 -3.95
N SER A 261 13.59 -7.14 -3.21
CA SER A 261 14.10 -5.77 -3.02
C SER A 261 15.57 -5.63 -3.36
N ALA A 262 15.90 -4.48 -3.94
CA ALA A 262 17.26 -4.00 -4.14
C ALA A 262 17.61 -3.08 -2.96
N GLU A 263 18.50 -3.53 -2.08
CA GLU A 263 18.86 -2.82 -0.84
C GLU A 263 20.37 -2.86 -0.59
N ASP A 264 20.87 -1.83 0.09
CA ASP A 264 22.09 -1.95 0.89
C ASP A 264 21.65 -2.44 2.28
N PHE A 265 21.72 -3.76 2.49
CA PHE A 265 21.21 -4.42 3.70
C PHE A 265 22.02 -4.10 4.95
N GLU A 266 23.29 -3.73 4.81
CA GLU A 266 24.13 -3.31 5.93
C GLU A 266 23.69 -1.95 6.47
N LYS A 267 23.24 -1.07 5.57
CA LYS A 267 22.85 0.31 5.88
C LYS A 267 21.35 0.51 6.01
N ASP A 268 20.55 -0.55 5.80
CA ASP A 268 19.09 -0.50 5.75
C ASP A 268 18.54 0.53 4.73
N VAL A 269 19.18 0.62 3.56
CA VAL A 269 18.76 1.54 2.49
C VAL A 269 18.07 0.77 1.35
N LEU A 270 16.81 1.10 1.10
CA LEU A 270 15.99 0.52 0.03
C LEU A 270 16.02 1.39 -1.23
N ILE A 271 16.47 0.81 -2.35
CA ILE A 271 16.53 1.47 -3.66
C ILE A 271 15.25 1.23 -4.46
N GLY A 272 14.73 0.00 -4.44
CA GLY A 272 13.51 -0.37 -5.14
C GLY A 272 13.07 -1.78 -4.79
N PHE A 273 11.84 -2.12 -5.14
CA PHE A 273 11.28 -3.44 -4.89
C PHE A 273 10.26 -3.83 -5.95
N ILE A 274 9.99 -5.13 -6.05
CA ILE A 274 8.90 -5.71 -6.81
C ILE A 274 8.15 -6.72 -5.93
N ARG A 275 6.82 -6.68 -5.98
CA ARG A 275 5.93 -7.63 -5.31
C ARG A 275 5.45 -8.66 -6.31
N LEU A 276 5.94 -9.89 -6.19
CA LEU A 276 5.51 -11.02 -7.00
C LEU A 276 4.56 -11.88 -6.15
N ARG A 277 3.42 -12.26 -6.72
CA ARG A 277 2.45 -13.15 -6.09
C ARG A 277 2.27 -14.41 -6.91
N ILE A 278 2.26 -15.54 -6.21
CA ILE A 278 1.67 -16.78 -6.69
C ILE A 278 0.22 -16.81 -6.18
N PRO A 279 -0.77 -16.69 -7.08
CA PRO A 279 -2.17 -16.55 -6.67
C PRO A 279 -2.69 -17.80 -5.97
N SER A 280 -3.76 -17.63 -5.20
CA SER A 280 -4.46 -18.79 -4.62
C SER A 280 -5.27 -19.54 -5.68
N ASP A 281 -5.61 -20.80 -5.41
CA ASP A 281 -6.50 -21.62 -6.27
C ASP A 281 -7.91 -21.01 -6.42
N LYS A 282 -8.24 -20.03 -5.58
CA LYS A 282 -9.52 -19.33 -5.57
C LYS A 282 -9.48 -18.01 -6.36
N ALA A 283 -8.41 -17.72 -7.11
CA ALA A 283 -8.33 -16.55 -7.96
C ALA A 283 -9.38 -16.61 -9.08
N HIS A 284 -10.25 -15.60 -9.16
CA HIS A 284 -11.40 -15.62 -10.05
C HIS A 284 -11.10 -15.12 -11.47
N ARG A 285 -10.11 -14.23 -11.63
CA ARG A 285 -9.71 -13.67 -12.93
C ARG A 285 -9.07 -14.73 -13.82
N VAL A 286 -9.60 -14.91 -15.03
CA VAL A 286 -9.04 -15.87 -16.00
C VAL A 286 -7.61 -15.53 -16.41
N GLU A 287 -7.24 -14.24 -16.44
CA GLU A 287 -5.92 -13.80 -16.86
C GLU A 287 -4.80 -14.28 -15.92
N VAL A 288 -5.13 -14.53 -14.65
CA VAL A 288 -4.16 -14.80 -13.59
C VAL A 288 -4.08 -16.28 -13.17
N LYS A 289 -5.04 -17.14 -13.54
CA LYS A 289 -5.10 -18.53 -13.06
C LYS A 289 -3.82 -19.34 -13.31
N ASP A 290 -3.19 -19.14 -14.46
CA ASP A 290 -1.94 -19.83 -14.84
C ASP A 290 -0.78 -18.85 -14.98
N ALA A 291 -0.71 -17.85 -14.09
CA ALA A 291 0.35 -16.84 -14.10
C ALA A 291 0.81 -16.45 -12.71
N ALA A 292 2.10 -16.17 -12.59
CA ALA A 292 2.59 -15.34 -11.50
C ALA A 292 2.18 -13.88 -11.74
N ILE A 293 1.94 -13.12 -10.66
CA ILE A 293 1.39 -11.76 -10.73
C ILE A 293 2.38 -10.77 -10.12
N ILE A 294 2.85 -9.82 -10.93
CA ILE A 294 3.52 -8.62 -10.44
C ILE A 294 2.46 -7.61 -10.00
N ARG A 295 2.42 -7.35 -8.69
CA ARG A 295 1.44 -6.46 -8.05
C ARG A 295 1.94 -5.03 -7.95
N GLU A 296 3.25 -4.86 -7.85
CA GLU A 296 3.90 -3.57 -7.72
C GLU A 296 5.35 -3.68 -8.16
N LEU A 297 5.81 -2.72 -8.95
CA LEU A 297 7.22 -2.41 -9.14
C LEU A 297 7.41 -0.95 -8.75
N HIS A 298 8.34 -0.68 -7.85
CA HIS A 298 8.66 0.67 -7.42
C HIS A 298 10.17 0.85 -7.31
N VAL A 299 10.70 1.87 -7.97
CA VAL A 299 12.10 2.28 -7.84
C VAL A 299 12.10 3.71 -7.32
N TYR A 300 12.71 3.90 -6.16
CA TYR A 300 12.88 5.22 -5.58
C TYR A 300 14.01 5.94 -6.28
N GLY A 301 13.77 7.19 -6.69
CA GLY A 301 14.83 8.08 -7.16
C GLY A 301 15.31 8.99 -6.02
N LEU A 302 16.56 9.45 -6.12
CA LEU A 302 17.02 10.62 -5.37
C LEU A 302 16.25 11.86 -5.87
N GLN A 303 15.50 12.51 -4.98
CA GLN A 303 14.99 13.84 -5.28
C GLN A 303 16.14 14.83 -5.13
N VAL A 304 16.58 15.38 -6.26
CA VAL A 304 17.68 16.35 -6.28
C VAL A 304 17.12 17.72 -5.85
N PRO A 305 17.75 18.41 -4.87
CA PRO A 305 17.45 19.81 -4.62
C PRO A 305 17.60 20.62 -5.92
N ILE A 306 16.74 21.63 -6.11
CA ILE A 306 16.84 22.53 -7.27
C ILE A 306 18.22 23.21 -7.24
N GLY A 307 19.11 22.83 -8.17
CA GLY A 307 20.41 23.50 -8.36
C GLY A 307 21.65 22.61 -8.23
N GLU A 308 21.57 21.41 -7.65
CA GLU A 308 22.72 20.49 -7.53
C GLU A 308 22.60 19.31 -8.49
N LYS A 309 23.69 18.94 -9.18
CA LYS A 309 23.78 17.68 -9.94
C LYS A 309 24.59 16.69 -9.11
N TRP A 310 23.93 15.63 -8.64
CA TRP A 310 24.62 14.48 -8.06
C TRP A 310 24.77 13.37 -9.10
N ASP A 311 26.01 12.91 -9.33
CA ASP A 311 26.35 11.81 -10.24
C ASP A 311 25.67 10.46 -9.87
N GLN A 312 25.13 10.34 -8.65
CA GLN A 312 24.40 9.16 -8.19
C GLN A 312 23.02 8.95 -8.85
N ALA A 313 22.48 9.94 -9.56
CA ALA A 313 21.28 9.75 -10.39
C ALA A 313 21.48 8.65 -11.46
N TRP A 314 22.73 8.38 -11.86
CA TRP A 314 23.08 7.28 -12.75
C TRP A 314 22.89 5.89 -12.11
N GLN A 315 23.06 5.73 -10.79
CA GLN A 315 22.90 4.44 -10.10
C GLN A 315 21.44 3.95 -10.11
N HIS A 316 20.44 4.83 -10.31
CA HIS A 316 19.04 4.43 -10.43
C HIS A 316 18.66 3.85 -11.80
N ARG A 317 19.51 4.01 -12.82
CA ARG A 317 19.25 3.51 -14.18
C ARG A 317 19.43 1.99 -14.22
N GLY A 318 18.31 1.27 -14.18
CA GLY A 318 18.26 -0.17 -14.48
C GLY A 318 17.77 -1.08 -13.35
N TRP A 319 17.61 -0.58 -12.12
CA TRP A 319 17.08 -1.41 -11.02
C TRP A 319 15.70 -1.97 -11.32
N GLY A 320 14.82 -1.19 -11.96
CA GLY A 320 13.51 -1.68 -12.36
C GLY A 320 13.59 -2.88 -13.30
N VAL A 321 14.52 -2.86 -14.26
CA VAL A 321 14.76 -3.98 -15.20
C VAL A 321 15.38 -5.17 -14.47
N LYS A 322 16.34 -4.94 -13.56
CA LYS A 322 16.95 -6.01 -12.76
C LYS A 322 15.92 -6.71 -11.86
N LEU A 323 15.06 -5.94 -11.18
CA LEU A 323 13.97 -6.47 -10.36
C LEU A 323 12.95 -7.24 -11.19
N LEU A 324 12.58 -6.73 -12.38
CA LEU A 324 11.71 -7.47 -13.31
C LEU A 324 12.32 -8.81 -13.72
N LYS A 325 13.59 -8.82 -14.11
CA LYS A 325 14.29 -10.06 -14.48
C LYS A 325 14.34 -11.06 -13.34
N GLU A 326 14.55 -10.60 -12.11
CA GLU A 326 14.56 -11.50 -10.94
C GLU A 326 13.17 -12.06 -10.65
N ALA A 327 12.11 -11.25 -10.76
CA ALA A 327 10.74 -11.75 -10.62
C ALA A 327 10.37 -12.75 -11.73
N GLU A 328 10.80 -12.52 -12.97
CA GLU A 328 10.64 -13.44 -14.10
C GLU A 328 11.40 -14.76 -13.85
N ARG A 329 12.64 -14.68 -13.34
CA ARG A 329 13.45 -15.83 -12.95
C ARG A 329 12.75 -16.66 -11.87
N ILE A 330 12.37 -16.03 -10.74
CA ILE A 330 11.68 -16.70 -9.62
C ILE A 330 10.38 -17.35 -10.10
N ALA A 331 9.56 -16.64 -10.87
CA ALA A 331 8.30 -17.18 -11.39
C ALA A 331 8.53 -18.45 -12.24
N ARG A 332 9.57 -18.47 -13.08
CA ARG A 332 9.87 -19.60 -13.98
C ARG A 332 10.57 -20.75 -13.27
N GLU A 333 11.66 -20.46 -12.56
CA GLU A 333 12.59 -21.46 -12.04
C GLU A 333 12.13 -22.02 -10.70
N ASP A 334 11.61 -21.15 -9.82
CA ASP A 334 11.27 -21.54 -8.45
C ASP A 334 9.80 -22.02 -8.37
N TYR A 335 8.92 -21.49 -9.23
CA TYR A 335 7.48 -21.80 -9.24
C TYR A 335 6.95 -22.46 -10.53
N GLY A 336 7.77 -22.60 -11.57
CA GLY A 336 7.38 -23.33 -12.80
C GLY A 336 6.37 -22.61 -13.70
N PHE A 337 6.10 -21.32 -13.49
CA PHE A 337 5.19 -20.56 -14.36
C PHE A 337 5.83 -20.31 -15.73
N LYS A 338 5.00 -20.40 -16.77
CA LYS A 338 5.39 -20.06 -18.16
C LYS A 338 4.95 -18.65 -18.57
N LYS A 339 4.16 -18.00 -17.72
CA LYS A 339 3.54 -16.71 -17.97
C LYS A 339 3.58 -15.88 -16.70
N ILE A 340 3.92 -14.61 -16.85
CA ILE A 340 3.83 -13.61 -15.80
C ILE A 340 2.90 -12.50 -16.26
N VAL A 341 2.07 -12.00 -15.35
CA VAL A 341 1.18 -10.88 -15.60
C VAL A 341 1.49 -9.74 -14.64
N VAL A 342 1.18 -8.52 -15.05
CA VAL A 342 1.33 -7.32 -14.21
C VAL A 342 0.04 -6.51 -14.27
N LEU A 343 -0.32 -5.88 -13.15
CA LEU A 343 -1.38 -4.87 -13.07
C LEU A 343 -0.76 -3.45 -13.04
N PRO A 344 -0.41 -2.87 -14.20
CA PRO A 344 0.22 -1.56 -14.26
C PRO A 344 -0.84 -0.45 -14.17
N GLY A 345 -0.41 0.72 -13.68
CA GLY A 345 -1.14 1.95 -14.00
C GLY A 345 -1.13 2.19 -15.51
N VAL A 346 -2.21 2.75 -16.04
CA VAL A 346 -2.35 3.02 -17.48
C VAL A 346 -1.17 3.82 -18.03
N GLY A 347 -0.74 4.83 -17.29
CA GLY A 347 0.38 5.70 -17.63
C GLY A 347 1.76 5.04 -17.67
N VAL A 348 1.90 3.82 -17.12
CA VAL A 348 3.18 3.09 -17.07
C VAL A 348 3.20 1.85 -17.98
N ARG A 349 2.15 1.60 -18.76
CA ARG A 349 2.09 0.46 -19.69
C ARG A 349 3.26 0.43 -20.70
N GLU A 350 3.66 1.60 -21.22
CA GLU A 350 4.80 1.69 -22.15
C GLU A 350 6.13 1.23 -21.54
N TYR A 351 6.31 1.38 -20.22
CA TYR A 351 7.49 0.87 -19.54
C TYR A 351 7.54 -0.66 -19.58
N PHE A 352 6.42 -1.33 -19.30
CA PHE A 352 6.33 -2.80 -19.39
C PHE A 352 6.42 -3.28 -20.84
N LYS A 353 5.82 -2.55 -21.79
CA LYS A 353 5.94 -2.84 -23.22
C LYS A 353 7.40 -2.84 -23.69
N ALA A 354 8.18 -1.85 -23.27
CA ALA A 354 9.62 -1.80 -23.56
C ALA A 354 10.43 -2.96 -22.94
N ASN A 355 9.85 -3.69 -21.98
CA ASN A 355 10.46 -4.88 -21.34
C ASN A 355 9.83 -6.21 -21.82
N GLY A 356 9.07 -6.18 -22.93
CA GLY A 356 8.52 -7.38 -23.58
C GLY A 356 7.15 -7.84 -23.05
N TYR A 357 6.42 -6.97 -22.33
CA TYR A 357 5.05 -7.27 -21.92
C TYR A 357 4.04 -6.73 -22.94
N GLU A 358 2.96 -7.47 -23.15
CA GLU A 358 1.88 -7.10 -24.06
C GLU A 358 0.54 -7.00 -23.32
N LEU A 359 -0.33 -6.09 -23.77
CA LEU A 359 -1.66 -5.95 -23.18
C LEU A 359 -2.52 -7.17 -23.50
N LEU A 360 -3.14 -7.78 -22.47
CA LEU A 360 -4.05 -8.91 -22.66
C LEU A 360 -5.43 -8.42 -23.13
N GLY A 361 -5.60 -8.35 -24.46
CA GLY A 361 -6.86 -7.92 -25.07
C GLY A 361 -7.28 -6.52 -24.63
N LYS A 362 -8.54 -6.36 -24.20
CA LYS A 362 -9.05 -5.12 -23.56
C LYS A 362 -8.97 -5.16 -22.03
N GLY A 363 -8.24 -6.11 -21.47
CA GLY A 363 -8.11 -6.33 -20.03
C GLY A 363 -7.23 -5.30 -19.33
N PRO A 364 -7.18 -5.34 -17.99
CA PRO A 364 -6.37 -4.42 -17.20
C PRO A 364 -4.89 -4.81 -17.15
N TYR A 365 -4.56 -6.07 -17.44
CA TYR A 365 -3.24 -6.67 -17.26
C TYR A 365 -2.37 -6.59 -18.52
N MET A 366 -1.05 -6.52 -18.29
CA MET A 366 -0.06 -6.86 -19.32
C MET A 366 0.62 -8.18 -18.97
N ALA A 367 1.08 -8.93 -19.97
CA ALA A 367 1.64 -10.25 -19.79
C ALA A 367 2.91 -10.47 -20.60
N LYS A 368 3.76 -11.39 -20.14
CA LYS A 368 4.96 -11.85 -20.82
C LYS A 368 5.08 -13.38 -20.66
N GLN A 369 5.52 -14.05 -21.71
CA GLN A 369 5.91 -15.47 -21.66
C GLN A 369 7.35 -15.57 -21.14
N LEU A 370 7.63 -16.54 -20.27
CA LEU A 370 8.87 -16.67 -19.49
C LEU A 370 9.90 -17.65 -20.08
#